data_AF-A0A2A9CK72-F1
#
_entry.id   AF-A0A2A9CK72-F1
#
_cell.length_a   1.000
_cell.length_b   1.000
_cell.length_c   1.000
_cell.angle_alpha   90.00
_cell.angle_beta   90.00
_cell.angle_gamma   90.00
#
_symmetry.space_group_name_H-M   'P 1'
#
loop_
_entity.id
_entity.type
_entity.pdbx_description
1 polymer ?
#
loop_
_entity_poly.entity_id
_entity_poly.type
_entity_poly.pdbx_seq_one_letter_code
_entity_poly.pdbx_strand_id
1 'polypeptide(L)'
;MTLIVIDPGHGGSDPGATYKNFQEKNFNLAISRMVRDRLVSKYEVDVVLTRDRDKTLSLKQRTDLSNAIKADFFLSIHNNASGGSGFETFIFNGTVPNETVQLQTSIHNRIAKDILKKYNILDRGKKRANFHVLRETKMNALLIEVLFIDNEKDLNLLTNPAFIMDVSTVLGDATAETLKLPLKAKPIEGTLYKVIAGSFSDRENAEIHLAKLIQNGFGAFISTTVIDKKTFYRVQTGAFSEKENAEALVEKLTKAGFDSFILIEGDAPPSPPPPVPDKGYKIQGDGVLTAKQMDAYARSINPGAPDLAELYLSHSKKYNIRGDIAYAQALHETNFFRFTGDVKPEQNNFAGIGATGGGARGATFPNASTGVLAHIQHLFAYASKSPLPAFDQKVDPRFDLVTRGSATTWQALNGKWAVPGTTYGQLILSLYKKMVESALKAVEKERNILKTTIKNLEI
;
A
#
# COMPACT_ATOMS: atom_id res chain seq x y z
N MET A 1 -26.15 15.46 -17.06
CA MET A 1 -24.70 15.33 -17.19
C MET A 1 -24.43 14.07 -18.00
N THR A 2 -23.44 14.04 -18.88
CA THR A 2 -23.16 12.84 -19.70
C THR A 2 -22.80 11.67 -18.79
N LEU A 3 -23.41 10.52 -19.02
CA LEU A 3 -23.18 9.29 -18.27
C LEU A 3 -22.40 8.28 -19.11
N ILE A 4 -21.18 7.96 -18.67
CA ILE A 4 -20.34 6.94 -19.30
C ILE A 4 -20.36 5.68 -18.45
N VAL A 5 -20.59 4.53 -19.08
CA VAL A 5 -20.30 3.24 -18.46
C VAL A 5 -18.96 2.75 -18.95
N ILE A 6 -18.06 2.45 -18.01
CA ILE A 6 -16.81 1.74 -18.31
C ILE A 6 -16.98 0.30 -17.84
N ASP A 7 -16.67 -0.63 -18.72
CA ASP A 7 -16.79 -2.07 -18.49
C ASP A 7 -15.41 -2.71 -18.42
N PRO A 8 -14.89 -2.99 -17.21
CA PRO A 8 -13.68 -3.78 -17.08
C PRO A 8 -14.00 -5.23 -17.44
N GLY A 9 -13.44 -5.71 -18.56
CA GLY A 9 -13.63 -7.08 -19.05
C GLY A 9 -13.33 -8.15 -17.99
N HIS A 10 -14.00 -9.30 -18.08
CA HIS A 10 -13.82 -10.46 -17.17
C HIS A 10 -14.10 -10.14 -15.70
N GLY A 11 -13.61 -10.95 -14.75
CA GLY A 11 -13.75 -10.73 -13.31
C GLY A 11 -14.24 -11.94 -12.53
N GLY A 12 -13.86 -12.00 -11.25
CA GLY A 12 -14.16 -13.10 -10.34
C GLY A 12 -13.60 -14.42 -10.86
N SER A 13 -14.50 -15.36 -11.11
CA SER A 13 -14.20 -16.70 -11.63
C SER A 13 -13.75 -16.72 -13.10
N ASP A 14 -13.96 -15.63 -13.84
CA ASP A 14 -13.47 -15.48 -15.21
C ASP A 14 -12.17 -14.66 -15.18
N PRO A 15 -10.99 -15.28 -15.35
CA PRO A 15 -9.71 -14.57 -15.33
C PRO A 15 -9.45 -13.79 -16.62
N GLY A 16 -10.22 -14.02 -17.69
CA GLY A 16 -9.86 -13.66 -19.06
C GLY A 16 -8.64 -14.44 -19.55
N ALA A 17 -7.90 -13.87 -20.47
CA ALA A 17 -6.64 -14.44 -20.91
C ALA A 17 -5.63 -14.53 -19.75
N THR A 18 -4.85 -15.61 -19.72
CA THR A 18 -3.84 -15.84 -18.68
C THR A 18 -2.50 -16.13 -19.32
N TYR A 19 -1.44 -15.55 -18.76
CA TYR A 19 -0.07 -15.84 -19.18
C TYR A 19 0.87 -15.74 -17.98
N LYS A 20 1.66 -16.81 -17.75
CA LYS A 20 2.45 -16.99 -16.52
C LYS A 20 1.52 -16.86 -15.29
N ASN A 21 1.83 -15.95 -14.37
CA ASN A 21 1.04 -15.65 -13.18
C ASN A 21 0.07 -14.45 -13.36
N PHE A 22 -0.05 -13.91 -14.57
CA PHE A 22 -0.89 -12.75 -14.86
C PHE A 22 -2.26 -13.15 -15.42
N GLN A 23 -3.28 -12.37 -15.05
CA GLN A 23 -4.66 -12.56 -15.44
C GLN A 23 -5.20 -11.24 -16.00
N GLU A 24 -5.81 -11.29 -17.17
CA GLU A 24 -6.33 -10.14 -17.92
C GLU A 24 -7.26 -9.26 -17.06
N LYS A 25 -8.14 -9.90 -16.29
CA LYS A 25 -9.12 -9.23 -15.43
C LYS A 25 -8.52 -8.17 -14.49
N ASN A 26 -7.26 -8.34 -14.08
CA ASN A 26 -6.57 -7.44 -13.16
C ASN A 26 -6.14 -6.15 -13.88
N PHE A 27 -5.55 -6.27 -15.07
CA PHE A 27 -5.20 -5.13 -15.92
C PHE A 27 -6.44 -4.36 -16.36
N ASN A 28 -7.49 -5.07 -16.79
CA ASN A 28 -8.75 -4.47 -17.20
C ASN A 28 -9.37 -3.62 -16.09
N LEU A 29 -9.38 -4.14 -14.84
CA LEU A 29 -9.89 -3.41 -13.68
C LEU A 29 -9.06 -2.18 -13.33
N ALA A 30 -7.74 -2.32 -13.32
CA ALA A 30 -6.82 -1.23 -12.96
C ALA A 30 -6.93 -0.07 -13.96
N ILE A 31 -6.84 -0.36 -15.27
CA ILE A 31 -6.95 0.64 -16.35
C ILE A 31 -8.34 1.31 -16.29
N SER A 32 -9.41 0.54 -16.15
CA SER A 32 -10.77 1.09 -16.10
C SER A 32 -10.99 2.05 -14.92
N ARG A 33 -10.46 1.72 -13.73
CA ARG A 33 -10.54 2.62 -12.56
C ARG A 33 -9.75 3.91 -12.80
N MET A 34 -8.57 3.85 -13.45
CA MET A 34 -7.80 5.05 -13.81
C MET A 34 -8.50 5.93 -14.84
N VAL A 35 -9.09 5.32 -15.88
CA VAL A 35 -9.86 6.05 -16.89
C VAL A 35 -11.05 6.75 -16.23
N ARG A 36 -11.80 6.06 -15.36
CA ARG A 36 -12.85 6.67 -14.54
C ARG A 36 -12.31 7.85 -13.75
N ASP A 37 -11.24 7.66 -12.99
CA ASP A 37 -10.69 8.69 -12.09
C ASP A 37 -10.21 9.92 -12.87
N ARG A 38 -9.62 9.73 -14.05
CA ARG A 38 -9.25 10.82 -14.96
C ARG A 38 -10.47 11.59 -15.47
N LEU A 39 -11.52 10.89 -15.88
CA LEU A 39 -12.75 11.50 -16.37
C LEU A 39 -13.41 12.34 -15.28
N VAL A 40 -13.67 11.75 -14.11
CA VAL A 40 -14.39 12.42 -13.01
C VAL A 40 -13.57 13.54 -12.36
N SER A 41 -12.24 13.51 -12.42
CA SER A 41 -11.41 14.57 -11.82
C SER A 41 -11.31 15.84 -12.67
N LYS A 42 -11.55 15.74 -13.99
CA LYS A 42 -11.28 16.83 -14.94
C LYS A 42 -12.51 17.32 -15.71
N TYR A 43 -13.51 16.46 -15.89
CA TYR A 43 -14.65 16.74 -16.76
C TYR A 43 -15.98 16.65 -16.01
N GLU A 44 -16.98 17.40 -16.47
CA GLU A 44 -18.36 17.31 -15.99
C GLU A 44 -19.03 16.05 -16.57
N VAL A 45 -18.88 14.93 -15.86
CA VAL A 45 -19.30 13.61 -16.31
C VAL A 45 -19.63 12.70 -15.13
N ASP A 46 -20.67 11.88 -15.30
CA ASP A 46 -20.95 10.76 -14.42
C ASP A 46 -20.34 9.48 -15.01
N VAL A 47 -19.66 8.69 -14.17
CA VAL A 47 -19.04 7.44 -14.61
C VAL A 47 -19.46 6.28 -13.72
N VAL A 48 -19.98 5.22 -14.34
CA VAL A 48 -20.34 3.97 -13.67
C VAL A 48 -19.45 2.84 -14.18
N LEU A 49 -18.88 2.05 -13.26
CA LEU A 49 -18.19 0.81 -13.62
C LEU A 49 -19.17 -0.37 -13.56
N THR A 50 -19.16 -1.25 -14.56
CA THR A 50 -19.95 -2.50 -14.48
C THR A 50 -19.50 -3.35 -13.28
N ARG A 51 -18.19 -3.38 -13.02
CA ARG A 51 -17.59 -3.85 -11.77
C ARG A 51 -16.55 -2.88 -11.24
N ASP A 52 -16.62 -2.61 -9.96
CA ASP A 52 -15.68 -1.77 -9.24
C ASP A 52 -14.70 -2.58 -8.38
N ARG A 53 -14.77 -3.92 -8.39
CA ARG A 53 -13.90 -4.87 -7.68
C ARG A 53 -13.81 -6.17 -8.46
N ASP A 54 -13.02 -7.13 -7.97
CA ASP A 54 -12.96 -8.46 -8.57
C ASP A 54 -14.24 -9.26 -8.26
N LYS A 55 -15.19 -9.27 -9.20
CA LYS A 55 -16.46 -9.99 -9.10
C LYS A 55 -16.85 -10.56 -10.46
N THR A 56 -17.51 -11.71 -10.45
CA THR A 56 -18.06 -12.33 -11.66
C THR A 56 -19.28 -11.55 -12.16
N LEU A 57 -19.31 -11.27 -13.47
CA LEU A 57 -20.46 -10.70 -14.18
C LEU A 57 -20.62 -11.37 -15.54
N SER A 58 -21.84 -11.80 -15.85
CA SER A 58 -22.19 -12.27 -17.19
C SER A 58 -22.21 -11.12 -18.20
N LEU A 59 -22.03 -11.44 -19.48
CA LEU A 59 -22.09 -10.46 -20.56
C LEU A 59 -23.46 -9.73 -20.58
N LYS A 60 -24.55 -10.46 -20.30
CA LYS A 60 -25.90 -9.90 -20.21
C LYS A 60 -26.04 -8.92 -19.04
N GLN A 61 -25.46 -9.22 -17.87
CA GLN A 61 -25.51 -8.30 -16.73
C GLN A 61 -24.82 -6.96 -17.03
N ARG A 62 -23.73 -6.98 -17.83
CA ARG A 62 -23.01 -5.76 -18.24
C ARG A 62 -23.89 -4.88 -19.12
N THR A 63 -24.49 -5.47 -20.16
CA THR A 63 -25.35 -4.75 -21.11
C THR A 63 -26.67 -4.33 -20.49
N ASP A 64 -27.30 -5.18 -19.69
CA ASP A 64 -28.52 -4.87 -18.94
C ASP A 64 -28.32 -3.65 -18.03
N LEU A 65 -27.22 -3.60 -17.28
CA LEU A 65 -26.89 -2.46 -16.42
C LEU A 65 -26.80 -1.17 -17.24
N SER A 66 -25.97 -1.16 -18.28
CA SER A 66 -25.75 0.03 -19.13
C SER A 66 -27.03 0.52 -19.78
N ASN A 67 -27.86 -0.41 -20.25
CA ASN A 67 -29.14 -0.11 -20.87
C ASN A 67 -30.17 0.41 -19.86
N ALA A 68 -30.22 -0.17 -18.66
CA ALA A 68 -31.17 0.22 -17.61
C ALA A 68 -30.92 1.64 -17.11
N ILE A 69 -29.64 2.02 -16.96
CA ILE A 69 -29.27 3.38 -16.52
C ILE A 69 -29.22 4.38 -17.68
N LYS A 70 -29.53 3.94 -18.92
CA LYS A 70 -29.53 4.77 -20.13
C LYS A 70 -28.22 5.55 -20.31
N ALA A 71 -27.08 4.85 -20.20
CA ALA A 71 -25.79 5.48 -20.41
C ALA A 71 -25.68 6.11 -21.81
N ASP A 72 -24.96 7.21 -21.93
CA ASP A 72 -24.74 7.92 -23.21
C ASP A 72 -23.60 7.26 -24.02
N PHE A 73 -22.64 6.64 -23.34
CA PHE A 73 -21.52 5.95 -23.97
C PHE A 73 -21.09 4.72 -23.17
N PHE A 74 -20.71 3.64 -23.87
CA PHE A 74 -20.19 2.41 -23.29
C PHE A 74 -18.76 2.15 -23.76
N LEU A 75 -17.82 2.04 -22.81
CA LEU A 75 -16.41 1.77 -23.06
C LEU A 75 -15.99 0.48 -22.37
N SER A 76 -15.77 -0.59 -23.14
CA SER A 76 -15.22 -1.85 -22.62
C SER A 76 -13.71 -1.89 -22.78
N ILE A 77 -13.00 -2.33 -21.73
CA ILE A 77 -11.54 -2.34 -21.68
C ILE A 77 -11.08 -3.77 -21.43
N HIS A 78 -10.28 -4.27 -22.36
CA HIS A 78 -9.73 -5.61 -22.44
C HIS A 78 -8.22 -5.61 -22.76
N ASN A 79 -7.59 -6.78 -22.61
CA ASN A 79 -6.27 -7.07 -23.16
C ASN A 79 -6.32 -8.39 -23.92
N ASN A 80 -5.73 -8.41 -25.11
CA ASN A 80 -5.88 -9.50 -26.06
C ASN A 80 -4.92 -10.66 -25.73
N ALA A 81 -5.05 -11.75 -26.47
CA ALA A 81 -4.13 -12.89 -26.47
C ALA A 81 -4.13 -13.59 -27.84
N SER A 82 -3.55 -14.79 -27.92
CA SER A 82 -3.42 -15.63 -29.13
C SER A 82 -2.21 -15.28 -30.01
N GLY A 83 -1.09 -14.92 -29.40
CA GLY A 83 0.22 -14.79 -30.06
C GLY A 83 0.42 -13.51 -30.89
N GLY A 84 -0.42 -12.50 -30.70
CA GLY A 84 -0.28 -11.17 -31.32
C GLY A 84 0.54 -10.18 -30.50
N SER A 85 0.61 -8.92 -30.94
CA SER A 85 1.13 -7.78 -30.16
C SER A 85 0.58 -6.47 -30.71
N GLY A 86 0.27 -5.50 -29.85
CA GLY A 86 -0.17 -4.17 -30.25
C GLY A 86 -1.57 -3.78 -29.77
N PHE A 87 -2.03 -2.62 -30.21
CA PHE A 87 -3.27 -1.98 -29.77
C PHE A 87 -4.38 -2.10 -30.82
N GLU A 88 -5.60 -2.43 -30.38
CA GLU A 88 -6.78 -2.56 -31.25
C GLU A 88 -8.00 -1.89 -30.62
N THR A 89 -8.92 -1.45 -31.48
CA THR A 89 -10.24 -1.01 -31.04
C THR A 89 -11.33 -1.69 -31.84
N PHE A 90 -12.47 -1.94 -31.24
CA PHE A 90 -13.58 -2.69 -31.82
C PHE A 90 -14.91 -1.95 -31.62
N ILE A 91 -15.69 -1.90 -32.70
CA ILE A 91 -17.12 -1.57 -32.68
C ILE A 91 -17.90 -2.77 -33.21
N PHE A 92 -19.23 -2.76 -33.08
CA PHE A 92 -20.04 -3.85 -33.61
C PHE A 92 -19.88 -3.98 -35.13
N ASN A 93 -19.82 -5.23 -35.63
CA ASN A 93 -19.68 -5.54 -37.05
C ASN A 93 -20.97 -5.48 -37.87
N GLY A 94 -22.13 -5.36 -37.22
CA GLY A 94 -23.36 -4.98 -37.90
C GLY A 94 -23.48 -3.47 -38.12
N THR A 95 -24.73 -3.02 -38.29
CA THR A 95 -25.06 -1.60 -38.44
C THR A 95 -24.82 -0.87 -37.12
N VAL A 96 -24.05 0.22 -37.18
CA VAL A 96 -23.86 1.15 -36.06
C VAL A 96 -24.07 2.58 -36.54
N PRO A 97 -24.44 3.52 -35.65
CA PRO A 97 -24.47 4.94 -36.00
C PRO A 97 -23.13 5.42 -36.55
N ASN A 98 -23.15 6.39 -37.47
CA ASN A 98 -21.94 7.04 -37.96
C ASN A 98 -21.14 7.69 -36.81
N GLU A 99 -21.84 8.14 -35.77
CA GLU A 99 -21.24 8.63 -34.53
C GLU A 99 -20.32 7.59 -33.90
N THR A 100 -20.74 6.33 -33.72
CA THR A 100 -19.88 5.24 -33.20
C THR A 100 -18.59 5.06 -34.00
N VAL A 101 -18.65 5.19 -35.33
CA VAL A 101 -17.47 5.11 -36.21
C VAL A 101 -16.53 6.30 -35.99
N GLN A 102 -17.08 7.49 -35.82
CA GLN A 102 -16.32 8.71 -35.50
C GLN A 102 -15.69 8.62 -34.10
N LEU A 103 -16.44 8.14 -33.10
CA LEU A 103 -15.95 7.94 -31.74
C LEU A 103 -14.75 7.00 -31.72
N GLN A 104 -14.88 5.82 -32.35
CA GLN A 104 -13.77 4.87 -32.50
C GLN A 104 -12.58 5.53 -33.18
N THR A 105 -12.80 6.25 -34.28
CA THR A 105 -11.73 6.89 -35.04
C THR A 105 -10.97 7.93 -34.22
N SER A 106 -11.68 8.83 -33.54
CA SER A 106 -11.06 9.89 -32.74
C SER A 106 -10.29 9.34 -31.55
N ILE A 107 -10.90 8.41 -30.79
CA ILE A 107 -10.27 7.81 -29.61
C ILE A 107 -9.04 6.99 -30.02
N HIS A 108 -9.17 6.14 -31.05
CA HIS A 108 -8.06 5.32 -31.54
C HIS A 108 -6.91 6.18 -32.06
N ASN A 109 -7.19 7.19 -32.90
CA ASN A 109 -6.15 8.06 -33.46
C ASN A 109 -5.43 8.87 -32.37
N ARG A 110 -6.15 9.29 -31.32
CA ARG A 110 -5.54 10.01 -30.19
C ARG A 110 -4.57 9.12 -29.43
N ILE A 111 -4.94 7.86 -29.16
CA ILE A 111 -4.05 6.88 -28.52
C ILE A 111 -2.87 6.51 -29.43
N ALA A 112 -3.12 6.32 -30.73
CA ALA A 112 -2.08 6.05 -31.73
C ALA A 112 -1.00 7.13 -31.72
N LYS A 113 -1.42 8.40 -31.71
CA LYS A 113 -0.53 9.56 -31.71
C LYS A 113 0.28 9.68 -30.41
N ASP A 114 -0.38 9.59 -29.26
CA ASP A 114 0.23 9.99 -27.98
C ASP A 114 0.86 8.82 -27.22
N ILE A 115 0.40 7.59 -27.46
CA ILE A 115 0.83 6.38 -26.74
C ILE A 115 1.63 5.45 -27.64
N LEU A 116 1.07 5.03 -28.78
CA LEU A 116 1.68 3.92 -29.54
C LEU A 116 3.08 4.28 -30.05
N LYS A 117 3.26 5.50 -30.56
CA LYS A 117 4.58 6.01 -30.96
C LYS A 117 5.55 6.11 -29.80
N LYS A 118 5.09 6.56 -28.62
CA LYS A 118 5.92 6.76 -27.43
C LYS A 118 6.48 5.45 -26.89
N TYR A 119 5.70 4.39 -26.96
CA TYR A 119 6.03 3.07 -26.41
C TYR A 119 6.43 2.03 -27.46
N ASN A 120 6.55 2.45 -28.72
CA ASN A 120 6.85 1.58 -29.86
C ASN A 120 5.88 0.38 -29.97
N ILE A 121 4.58 0.66 -29.79
CA ILE A 121 3.51 -0.32 -29.85
C ILE A 121 3.00 -0.40 -31.29
N LEU A 122 2.77 -1.61 -31.78
CA LEU A 122 2.17 -1.84 -33.08
C LEU A 122 0.72 -1.35 -33.08
N ASP A 123 0.38 -0.44 -34.00
CA ASP A 123 -1.00 -0.10 -34.30
C ASP A 123 -1.63 -1.20 -35.17
N ARG A 124 -2.58 -1.95 -34.60
CA ARG A 124 -3.30 -3.01 -35.31
C ARG A 124 -4.67 -2.55 -35.83
N GLY A 125 -4.97 -1.26 -35.66
CA GLY A 125 -6.05 -0.56 -36.31
C GLY A 125 -7.41 -0.67 -35.63
N LYS A 126 -8.38 -0.08 -36.33
CA LYS A 126 -9.79 -0.03 -35.97
C LYS A 126 -10.50 -1.21 -36.62
N LYS A 127 -11.12 -2.03 -35.79
CA LYS A 127 -11.74 -3.29 -36.18
C LYS A 127 -13.23 -3.28 -35.87
N ARG A 128 -13.91 -4.28 -36.42
CA ARG A 128 -15.30 -4.57 -36.13
C ARG A 128 -15.45 -6.03 -35.71
N ALA A 129 -16.25 -6.31 -34.68
CA ALA A 129 -16.48 -7.66 -34.19
C ALA A 129 -17.89 -7.85 -33.62
N ASN A 130 -18.35 -9.10 -33.53
CA ASN A 130 -19.67 -9.46 -33.01
C ASN A 130 -19.67 -9.69 -31.48
N PHE A 131 -18.98 -8.83 -30.72
CA PHE A 131 -18.91 -8.96 -29.26
C PHE A 131 -20.26 -8.63 -28.62
N HIS A 132 -20.71 -9.46 -27.67
CA HIS A 132 -22.01 -9.29 -27.02
C HIS A 132 -22.17 -7.89 -26.42
N VAL A 133 -21.16 -7.38 -25.72
CA VAL A 133 -21.22 -6.07 -25.07
C VAL A 133 -21.31 -4.90 -26.06
N LEU A 134 -20.85 -5.08 -27.30
CA LEU A 134 -20.98 -4.08 -28.37
C LEU A 134 -22.31 -4.19 -29.13
N ARG A 135 -22.85 -5.42 -29.23
CA ARG A 135 -24.09 -5.70 -29.96
C ARG A 135 -25.35 -5.39 -29.15
N GLU A 136 -25.33 -5.71 -27.86
CA GLU A 136 -26.54 -5.67 -27.00
C GLU A 136 -26.65 -4.39 -26.17
N THR A 137 -25.65 -3.51 -26.20
CA THR A 137 -25.77 -2.15 -25.66
C THR A 137 -26.57 -1.27 -26.62
N LYS A 138 -27.39 -0.37 -26.07
CA LYS A 138 -28.29 0.51 -26.85
C LYS A 138 -27.70 1.88 -27.17
N MET A 139 -26.57 2.22 -26.55
CA MET A 139 -25.83 3.46 -26.76
C MET A 139 -24.60 3.22 -27.63
N ASN A 140 -23.91 4.28 -28.03
CA ASN A 140 -22.65 4.16 -28.76
C ASN A 140 -21.64 3.37 -27.90
N ALA A 141 -21.00 2.36 -28.49
CA ALA A 141 -20.17 1.40 -27.77
C ALA A 141 -18.81 1.20 -28.46
N LEU A 142 -17.76 1.15 -27.65
CA LEU A 142 -16.39 0.89 -28.05
C LEU A 142 -15.78 -0.15 -27.11
N LEU A 143 -15.09 -1.13 -27.68
CA LEU A 143 -14.22 -2.03 -26.93
C LEU A 143 -12.78 -1.75 -27.34
N ILE A 144 -11.88 -1.74 -26.37
CA ILE A 144 -10.46 -1.52 -26.59
C ILE A 144 -9.71 -2.74 -26.09
N GLU A 145 -8.85 -3.28 -26.95
CA GLU A 145 -7.81 -4.22 -26.57
C GLU A 145 -6.51 -3.43 -26.42
N VAL A 146 -6.09 -3.22 -25.17
CA VAL A 146 -4.98 -2.30 -24.89
C VAL A 146 -3.66 -2.86 -25.42
N LEU A 147 -3.33 -4.11 -25.07
CA LEU A 147 -2.17 -4.87 -25.56
C LEU A 147 -2.44 -6.38 -25.46
N PHE A 148 -1.47 -7.23 -25.85
CA PHE A 148 -1.56 -8.69 -25.78
C PHE A 148 -0.86 -9.24 -24.52
N ILE A 149 -1.61 -9.89 -23.62
CA ILE A 149 -1.07 -10.39 -22.34
C ILE A 149 -0.07 -11.54 -22.52
N ASP A 150 -0.20 -12.33 -23.59
CA ASP A 150 0.64 -13.49 -23.89
C ASP A 150 1.88 -13.15 -24.74
N ASN A 151 2.11 -11.86 -25.00
CA ASN A 151 3.30 -11.36 -25.65
C ASN A 151 4.23 -10.68 -24.65
N GLU A 152 5.50 -11.08 -24.60
CA GLU A 152 6.41 -10.58 -23.55
C GLU A 152 6.68 -9.08 -23.62
N LYS A 153 6.72 -8.47 -24.83
CA LYS A 153 6.95 -7.03 -24.97
C LYS A 153 5.75 -6.23 -24.47
N ASP A 154 4.56 -6.67 -24.84
CA ASP A 154 3.31 -6.07 -24.43
C ASP A 154 3.07 -6.28 -22.94
N LEU A 155 3.33 -7.48 -22.41
CA LEU A 155 3.24 -7.76 -20.97
C LEU A 155 4.19 -6.87 -20.17
N ASN A 156 5.43 -6.66 -20.63
CA ASN A 156 6.37 -5.74 -19.96
C ASN A 156 5.81 -4.32 -19.88
N LEU A 157 5.04 -3.88 -20.88
CA LEU A 157 4.32 -2.61 -20.84
C LEU A 157 3.10 -2.67 -19.90
N LEU A 158 2.31 -3.74 -19.93
CA LEU A 158 1.16 -3.91 -19.02
C LEU A 158 1.58 -3.98 -17.55
N THR A 159 2.75 -4.52 -17.25
CA THR A 159 3.35 -4.47 -15.92
C THR A 159 4.17 -3.21 -15.69
N ASN A 160 4.34 -2.36 -16.71
CA ASN A 160 4.99 -1.06 -16.58
C ASN A 160 3.97 -0.01 -16.14
N PRO A 161 4.13 0.51 -14.93
CA PRO A 161 3.16 1.46 -14.40
C PRO A 161 3.07 2.81 -15.11
N ALA A 162 4.20 3.30 -15.63
CA ALA A 162 4.19 4.56 -16.38
C ALA A 162 3.34 4.41 -17.64
N PHE A 163 3.44 3.25 -18.31
CA PHE A 163 2.57 2.92 -19.44
C PHE A 163 1.10 2.87 -19.01
N ILE A 164 0.78 2.15 -17.93
CA ILE A 164 -0.60 2.01 -17.44
C ILE A 164 -1.24 3.37 -17.12
N MET A 165 -0.53 4.30 -16.48
CA MET A 165 -1.04 5.66 -16.30
C MET A 165 -1.19 6.39 -17.63
N ASP A 166 -0.16 6.40 -18.46
CA ASP A 166 -0.15 7.21 -19.67
C ASP A 166 -1.30 6.78 -20.60
N VAL A 167 -1.46 5.47 -20.81
CA VAL A 167 -2.56 4.93 -21.62
C VAL A 167 -3.92 5.24 -21.00
N SER A 168 -4.07 5.12 -19.68
CA SER A 168 -5.33 5.42 -19.00
C SER A 168 -5.68 6.91 -19.05
N THR A 169 -4.68 7.78 -18.91
CA THR A 169 -4.84 9.24 -18.95
C THR A 169 -5.25 9.68 -20.34
N VAL A 170 -4.52 9.22 -21.36
CA VAL A 170 -4.82 9.54 -22.75
C VAL A 170 -6.16 8.95 -23.17
N LEU A 171 -6.50 7.73 -22.76
CA LEU A 171 -7.81 7.13 -23.05
C LEU A 171 -8.96 7.93 -22.40
N GLY A 172 -8.81 8.35 -21.15
CA GLY A 172 -9.79 9.21 -20.47
C GLY A 172 -9.97 10.57 -21.18
N ASP A 173 -8.86 11.26 -21.46
CA ASP A 173 -8.89 12.55 -22.17
C ASP A 173 -9.45 12.42 -23.59
N ALA A 174 -9.03 11.40 -24.34
CA ALA A 174 -9.51 11.13 -25.68
C ALA A 174 -11.01 10.86 -25.69
N THR A 175 -11.51 10.08 -24.72
CA THR A 175 -12.94 9.80 -24.56
C THR A 175 -13.70 11.09 -24.27
N ALA A 176 -13.22 11.90 -23.32
CA ALA A 176 -13.87 13.15 -22.94
C ALA A 176 -13.92 14.18 -24.07
N GLU A 177 -12.81 14.39 -24.77
CA GLU A 177 -12.72 15.32 -25.89
C GLU A 177 -13.63 14.89 -27.04
N THR A 178 -13.65 13.58 -27.33
CA THR A 178 -14.47 13.02 -28.40
C THR A 178 -15.96 13.15 -28.08
N LEU A 179 -16.35 12.95 -26.82
CA LEU A 179 -17.71 13.18 -26.33
C LEU A 179 -18.01 14.66 -26.04
N LYS A 180 -17.05 15.56 -26.29
CA LYS A 180 -17.15 17.01 -26.06
C LYS A 180 -17.58 17.37 -24.63
N LEU A 181 -17.07 16.63 -23.65
CA LEU A 181 -17.40 16.86 -22.25
C LEU A 181 -16.84 18.22 -21.79
N PRO A 182 -17.63 19.03 -21.07
CA PRO A 182 -17.12 20.24 -20.46
C PRO A 182 -16.00 19.90 -19.47
N LEU A 183 -14.97 20.74 -19.42
CA LEU A 183 -14.07 20.74 -18.28
C LEU A 183 -14.86 21.18 -17.05
N LYS A 184 -14.60 20.57 -15.90
CA LYS A 184 -15.05 21.14 -14.63
C LYS A 184 -14.52 22.58 -14.54
N ALA A 185 -15.33 23.47 -13.94
CA ALA A 185 -14.85 24.80 -13.60
C ALA A 185 -13.48 24.66 -12.92
N LYS A 186 -12.49 25.43 -13.39
CA LYS A 186 -11.16 25.38 -12.79
C LYS A 186 -11.32 25.60 -11.28
N PRO A 187 -10.69 24.78 -10.43
CA PRO A 187 -10.47 25.19 -9.06
C PRO A 187 -9.74 26.53 -9.08
N ILE A 188 -9.86 27.29 -7.99
CA ILE A 188 -9.06 28.50 -7.77
C ILE A 188 -7.60 28.20 -8.17
N GLU A 189 -7.04 29.10 -8.98
CA GLU A 189 -5.83 28.91 -9.77
C GLU A 189 -4.68 28.25 -8.97
N GLY A 190 -4.17 27.11 -9.46
CA GLY A 190 -2.84 26.61 -9.12
C GLY A 190 -2.72 25.47 -8.11
N THR A 191 -3.77 24.76 -7.71
CA THR A 191 -3.66 23.65 -6.73
C THR A 191 -4.08 22.31 -7.35
N LEU A 192 -3.12 21.44 -7.69
CA LEU A 192 -3.39 20.06 -8.11
C LEU A 192 -3.07 19.09 -6.95
N TYR A 193 -4.06 18.34 -6.48
CA TYR A 193 -3.95 17.38 -5.37
C TYR A 193 -3.57 15.97 -5.89
N LYS A 194 -2.28 15.66 -5.94
CA LYS A 194 -1.74 14.36 -6.35
C LYS A 194 -1.75 13.38 -5.18
N VAL A 195 -2.40 12.23 -5.32
CA VAL A 195 -2.38 11.18 -4.30
C VAL A 195 -1.18 10.28 -4.53
N ILE A 196 -0.27 10.24 -3.56
CA ILE A 196 0.95 9.44 -3.59
C ILE A 196 0.78 8.29 -2.61
N ALA A 197 0.73 7.06 -3.10
CA ALA A 197 0.76 5.84 -2.31
C ALA A 197 2.19 5.28 -2.32
N GLY A 198 3.09 5.94 -1.60
CA GLY A 198 4.49 5.52 -1.46
C GLY A 198 5.49 6.36 -2.25
N SER A 199 6.66 6.54 -1.66
CA SER A 199 7.82 7.23 -2.25
C SER A 199 9.08 6.47 -1.87
N PHE A 200 9.84 6.02 -2.86
CA PHE A 200 10.93 5.06 -2.68
C PHE A 200 12.23 5.64 -3.22
N SER A 201 13.35 5.49 -2.52
CA SER A 201 14.67 5.83 -3.06
C SER A 201 15.20 4.78 -4.05
N ASP A 202 14.59 3.59 -4.03
CA ASP A 202 14.90 2.47 -4.90
C ASP A 202 13.73 2.23 -5.87
N ARG A 203 14.06 2.02 -7.15
CA ARG A 203 13.06 1.89 -8.21
C ARG A 203 12.31 0.56 -8.13
N GLU A 204 12.99 -0.53 -7.80
CA GLU A 204 12.40 -1.87 -7.73
C GLU A 204 11.35 -1.92 -6.62
N ASN A 205 11.61 -1.26 -5.48
CA ASN A 205 10.60 -1.12 -4.42
C ASN A 205 9.36 -0.34 -4.86
N ALA A 206 9.53 0.69 -5.69
CA ALA A 206 8.41 1.42 -6.26
C ALA A 206 7.62 0.53 -7.23
N GLU A 207 8.30 -0.26 -8.06
CA GLU A 207 7.68 -1.19 -9.02
C GLU A 207 6.90 -2.31 -8.30
N ILE A 208 7.44 -2.86 -7.20
CA ILE A 208 6.75 -3.84 -6.36
C ILE A 208 5.51 -3.23 -5.70
N HIS A 209 5.63 -2.03 -5.11
CA HIS A 209 4.49 -1.37 -4.46
C HIS A 209 3.36 -1.07 -5.44
N LEU A 210 3.76 -0.75 -6.65
CA LEU A 210 2.86 -0.46 -7.74
C LEU A 210 2.15 -1.69 -8.29
N ALA A 211 2.88 -2.78 -8.48
CA ALA A 211 2.27 -4.07 -8.80
C ALA A 211 1.22 -4.46 -7.75
N LYS A 212 1.48 -4.21 -6.45
CA LYS A 212 0.50 -4.44 -5.38
C LYS A 212 -0.73 -3.54 -5.49
N LEU A 213 -0.55 -2.25 -5.76
CA LEU A 213 -1.65 -1.33 -5.98
C LEU A 213 -2.51 -1.78 -7.17
N ILE A 214 -1.88 -2.08 -8.32
CA ILE A 214 -2.55 -2.58 -9.52
C ILE A 214 -3.29 -3.90 -9.23
N GLN A 215 -2.68 -4.83 -8.49
CA GLN A 215 -3.30 -6.09 -8.09
C GLN A 215 -4.53 -5.88 -7.18
N ASN A 216 -4.51 -4.85 -6.33
CA ASN A 216 -5.67 -4.44 -5.51
C ASN A 216 -6.63 -3.50 -6.28
N GLY A 217 -6.40 -3.37 -7.59
CA GLY A 217 -7.15 -2.60 -8.55
C GLY A 217 -6.94 -1.08 -8.43
N PHE A 218 -5.99 -0.60 -7.65
CA PHE A 218 -5.66 0.82 -7.66
C PHE A 218 -4.83 1.13 -8.90
N GLY A 219 -5.39 2.01 -9.72
CA GLY A 219 -4.65 2.66 -10.77
C GLY A 219 -3.48 3.46 -10.22
N ALA A 220 -2.27 3.25 -10.72
CA ALA A 220 -1.11 3.94 -10.21
C ALA A 220 0.06 3.95 -11.21
N PHE A 221 1.03 4.83 -10.98
CA PHE A 221 2.27 4.91 -11.76
C PHE A 221 3.45 5.44 -10.96
N ILE A 222 4.68 5.22 -11.44
CA ILE A 222 5.87 5.86 -10.87
C ILE A 222 6.12 7.20 -11.54
N SER A 223 6.17 8.26 -10.75
CA SER A 223 6.81 9.52 -11.10
C SER A 223 8.15 9.64 -10.39
N THR A 224 9.12 10.31 -11.00
CA THR A 224 10.38 10.63 -10.33
C THR A 224 10.35 12.04 -9.77
N THR A 225 11.05 12.24 -8.66
CA THR A 225 11.30 13.57 -8.09
C THR A 225 12.69 13.59 -7.49
N VAL A 226 13.30 14.77 -7.38
CA VAL A 226 14.58 14.93 -6.69
C VAL A 226 14.33 15.61 -5.37
N ILE A 227 14.69 14.95 -4.28
CA ILE A 227 14.62 15.48 -2.91
C ILE A 227 16.03 15.39 -2.35
N ASP A 228 16.60 16.52 -1.93
CA ASP A 228 17.96 16.61 -1.38
C ASP A 228 19.04 15.98 -2.29
N LYS A 229 18.99 16.31 -3.58
CA LYS A 229 19.90 15.78 -4.63
C LYS A 229 19.83 14.27 -4.83
N LYS A 230 18.83 13.57 -4.27
CA LYS A 230 18.57 12.14 -4.49
C LYS A 230 17.27 11.96 -5.25
N THR A 231 17.27 11.06 -6.23
CA THR A 231 16.08 10.69 -6.99
C THR A 231 15.20 9.76 -6.15
N PHE A 232 13.92 10.09 -6.06
CA PHE A 232 12.87 9.26 -5.48
C PHE A 232 11.85 8.89 -6.55
N TYR A 233 11.33 7.68 -6.44
CA TYR A 233 10.30 7.08 -7.26
C TYR A 233 8.98 7.10 -6.47
N ARG A 234 8.08 8.01 -6.81
CA ARG A 234 6.78 8.17 -6.16
C ARG A 234 5.73 7.37 -6.90
N VAL A 235 5.03 6.50 -6.20
CA VAL A 235 3.91 5.74 -6.76
C VAL A 235 2.64 6.59 -6.58
N GLN A 236 2.23 7.26 -7.65
CA GLN A 236 1.06 8.14 -7.67
C GLN A 236 -0.17 7.36 -8.12
N THR A 237 -1.27 7.50 -7.38
CA THR A 237 -2.53 6.76 -7.57
C THR A 237 -3.68 7.64 -8.04
N GLY A 238 -3.50 8.96 -8.06
CA GLY A 238 -4.49 9.91 -8.57
C GLY A 238 -3.96 11.35 -8.62
N ALA A 239 -4.66 12.21 -9.34
CA ALA A 239 -4.45 13.66 -9.32
C ALA A 239 -5.79 14.37 -9.51
N PHE A 240 -6.12 15.26 -8.59
CA PHE A 240 -7.44 15.86 -8.49
C PHE A 240 -7.37 17.38 -8.46
N SER A 241 -8.37 18.02 -9.04
CA SER A 241 -8.58 19.46 -8.99
C SER A 241 -9.23 19.87 -7.65
N GLU A 242 -10.06 18.98 -7.08
CA GLU A 242 -10.72 19.15 -5.77
C GLU A 242 -10.04 18.29 -4.69
N LYS A 243 -9.88 18.85 -3.51
CA LYS A 243 -9.21 18.20 -2.37
C LYS A 243 -9.99 16.98 -1.88
N GLU A 244 -11.31 17.08 -1.84
CA GLU A 244 -12.22 16.06 -1.32
C GLU A 244 -12.12 14.76 -2.13
N ASN A 245 -11.87 14.86 -3.45
CA ASN A 245 -11.68 13.68 -4.30
C ASN A 245 -10.34 12.98 -4.01
N ALA A 246 -9.30 13.76 -3.73
CA ALA A 246 -8.02 13.22 -3.30
C ALA A 246 -8.12 12.57 -1.91
N GLU A 247 -8.85 13.19 -0.97
CA GLU A 247 -9.12 12.65 0.36
C GLU A 247 -9.94 11.35 0.28
N ALA A 248 -10.95 11.29 -0.58
CA ALA A 248 -11.74 10.08 -0.80
C ALA A 248 -10.90 8.93 -1.40
N LEU A 249 -9.94 9.22 -2.29
CA LEU A 249 -9.02 8.20 -2.79
C LEU A 249 -8.04 7.74 -1.69
N VAL A 250 -7.53 8.66 -0.86
CA VAL A 250 -6.70 8.32 0.31
C VAL A 250 -7.47 7.39 1.25
N GLU A 251 -8.73 7.70 1.56
CA GLU A 251 -9.54 6.85 2.43
C GLU A 251 -9.74 5.44 1.86
N LYS A 252 -9.97 5.33 0.54
CA LYS A 252 -10.07 4.03 -0.15
C LYS A 252 -8.75 3.25 -0.09
N LEU A 253 -7.62 3.92 -0.29
CA LEU A 253 -6.30 3.32 -0.18
C LEU A 253 -6.03 2.84 1.25
N THR A 254 -6.34 3.67 2.25
CA THR A 254 -6.22 3.31 3.67
C THR A 254 -7.08 2.10 4.03
N LYS A 255 -8.34 2.06 3.59
CA LYS A 255 -9.23 0.90 3.78
C LYS A 255 -8.70 -0.38 3.13
N ALA A 256 -7.97 -0.24 2.02
CA ALA A 256 -7.31 -1.36 1.35
C ALA A 256 -5.89 -1.66 1.87
N GLY A 257 -5.45 -1.00 2.95
CA GLY A 257 -4.16 -1.25 3.59
C GLY A 257 -2.97 -0.54 2.94
N PHE A 258 -3.20 0.47 2.11
CA PHE A 258 -2.17 1.29 1.49
C PHE A 258 -2.06 2.65 2.18
N ASP A 259 -0.87 2.97 2.66
CA ASP A 259 -0.54 4.32 3.10
C ASP A 259 -0.46 5.25 1.89
N SER A 260 -1.12 6.39 1.98
CA SER A 260 -1.12 7.40 0.93
C SER A 260 -1.28 8.81 1.49
N PHE A 261 -0.83 9.80 0.73
CA PHE A 261 -0.95 11.22 1.09
C PHE A 261 -1.24 12.07 -0.14
N ILE A 262 -1.72 13.29 0.09
CA ILE A 262 -2.00 14.27 -0.96
C ILE A 262 -0.81 15.23 -1.06
N LEU A 263 -0.33 15.44 -2.27
CA LEU A 263 0.72 16.38 -2.64
C LEU A 263 0.11 17.49 -3.51
N ILE A 264 0.30 18.75 -3.13
CA ILE A 264 -0.17 19.92 -3.87
C ILE A 264 0.93 20.42 -4.81
N GLU A 265 0.62 20.67 -6.08
CA GLU A 265 1.57 21.20 -7.08
C GLU A 265 1.48 22.73 -7.17
N GLY A 266 2.56 23.45 -6.86
CA GLY A 266 2.61 24.94 -6.85
C GLY A 266 3.20 25.52 -5.55
N ASP A 267 3.11 24.77 -4.46
CA ASP A 267 3.94 25.00 -3.28
C ASP A 267 5.38 24.58 -3.62
N ALA A 268 6.37 25.39 -3.24
CA ALA A 268 7.70 24.83 -2.98
C ALA A 268 7.46 23.62 -2.08
N PRO A 269 8.04 22.42 -2.38
CA PRO A 269 7.87 21.30 -1.47
C PRO A 269 8.18 21.83 -0.08
N PRO A 270 7.38 21.52 0.95
CA PRO A 270 7.71 21.96 2.28
C PRO A 270 9.19 21.64 2.46
N SER A 271 9.99 22.66 2.81
CA SER A 271 11.40 22.46 3.15
C SER A 271 11.47 21.16 3.95
N PRO A 272 12.40 20.22 3.65
CA PRO A 272 12.38 18.89 4.26
C PRO A 272 12.08 19.13 5.72
N PRO A 273 10.94 18.64 6.23
CA PRO A 273 10.45 19.10 7.50
C PRO A 273 11.63 18.95 8.47
N PRO A 274 12.00 19.99 9.23
CA PRO A 274 12.98 19.79 10.29
C PRO A 274 12.51 18.54 11.03
N PRO A 275 13.39 17.53 11.17
CA PRO A 275 13.03 16.12 11.29
C PRO A 275 11.70 16.02 12.01
N VAL A 276 10.62 15.66 11.28
CA VAL A 276 9.26 15.69 11.84
C VAL A 276 9.36 15.06 13.21
N PRO A 277 9.01 15.75 14.30
CA PRO A 277 8.97 15.14 15.61
C PRO A 277 8.13 13.89 15.45
N ASP A 278 8.80 12.76 15.62
CA ASP A 278 8.31 11.44 15.33
C ASP A 278 6.88 11.32 15.88
N LYS A 279 5.86 11.36 15.00
CA LYS A 279 4.46 11.14 15.41
C LYS A 279 4.20 9.67 15.75
N GLY A 280 5.23 8.83 15.72
CA GLY A 280 5.24 7.50 16.30
C GLY A 280 5.56 7.53 17.79
N TYR A 281 5.41 6.39 18.45
CA TYR A 281 5.79 6.25 19.85
C TYR A 281 7.32 6.03 19.92
N LYS A 282 8.05 6.87 20.65
CA LYS A 282 9.52 6.88 20.62
C LYS A 282 10.11 5.57 21.15
N ILE A 283 11.20 5.10 20.54
CA ILE A 283 12.00 3.98 21.07
C ILE A 283 12.76 4.44 22.32
N GLN A 284 13.25 5.68 22.31
CA GLN A 284 13.96 6.27 23.44
C GLN A 284 13.03 6.90 24.46
N GLY A 285 13.45 6.90 25.72
CA GLY A 285 12.75 7.51 26.86
C GLY A 285 12.50 6.53 28.00
N ASP A 286 11.78 7.01 29.01
CA ASP A 286 11.42 6.22 30.19
C ASP A 286 10.23 5.31 29.93
N GLY A 287 10.29 4.10 30.50
CA GLY A 287 9.16 3.20 30.60
C GLY A 287 8.21 3.59 31.73
N VAL A 288 6.96 3.11 31.66
CA VAL A 288 5.94 3.35 32.72
C VAL A 288 5.56 2.09 33.48
N LEU A 289 5.94 0.91 32.97
CA LEU A 289 5.66 -0.37 33.61
C LEU A 289 6.81 -0.79 34.53
N THR A 290 6.48 -1.35 35.69
CA THR A 290 7.44 -1.99 36.59
C THR A 290 7.76 -3.41 36.12
N ALA A 291 8.93 -3.94 36.52
CA ALA A 291 9.32 -5.31 36.19
C ALA A 291 8.25 -6.34 36.60
N LYS A 292 7.71 -6.20 37.81
CA LYS A 292 6.62 -7.04 38.34
C LYS A 292 5.37 -7.01 37.45
N GLN A 293 4.97 -5.84 36.92
CA GLN A 293 3.80 -5.73 36.04
C GLN A 293 4.05 -6.40 34.68
N MET A 294 5.25 -6.25 34.13
CA MET A 294 5.64 -6.85 32.85
C MET A 294 5.69 -8.38 32.94
N ASP A 295 6.38 -8.93 33.93
CA ASP A 295 6.49 -10.38 34.11
C ASP A 295 5.14 -11.00 34.53
N ALA A 296 4.31 -10.30 35.32
CA ALA A 296 2.96 -10.76 35.63
C ALA A 296 2.07 -10.85 34.38
N TYR A 297 2.16 -9.87 33.46
CA TYR A 297 1.42 -9.94 32.19
C TYR A 297 1.90 -11.11 31.34
N ALA A 298 3.21 -11.31 31.20
CA ALA A 298 3.76 -12.45 30.48
C ALA A 298 3.25 -13.79 31.06
N ARG A 299 3.27 -13.94 32.38
CA ARG A 299 2.78 -15.14 33.08
C ARG A 299 1.28 -15.36 33.02
N SER A 300 0.48 -14.30 32.86
CA SER A 300 -0.96 -14.44 32.62
C SER A 300 -1.27 -15.16 31.30
N ILE A 301 -0.34 -15.13 30.35
CA ILE A 301 -0.48 -15.77 29.03
C ILE A 301 0.34 -17.07 28.95
N ASN A 302 1.57 -17.06 29.45
CA ASN A 302 2.44 -18.22 29.56
C ASN A 302 2.91 -18.38 31.01
N PRO A 303 2.29 -19.23 31.84
CA PRO A 303 2.67 -19.43 33.24
C PRO A 303 4.15 -19.79 33.45
N GLY A 304 4.81 -20.39 32.45
CA GLY A 304 6.24 -20.72 32.47
C GLY A 304 7.17 -19.61 31.97
N ALA A 305 6.67 -18.39 31.74
CA ALA A 305 7.49 -17.26 31.30
C ALA A 305 8.55 -16.88 32.35
N PRO A 306 9.83 -16.73 31.95
CA PRO A 306 10.92 -16.37 32.86
C PRO A 306 10.81 -14.92 33.36
N ASP A 307 11.45 -14.64 34.50
CA ASP A 307 11.62 -13.28 35.03
C ASP A 307 12.73 -12.55 34.26
N LEU A 308 12.35 -11.77 33.25
CA LEU A 308 13.30 -11.02 32.42
C LEU A 308 13.09 -9.51 32.51
N ALA A 309 11.98 -9.03 33.05
CA ALA A 309 11.65 -7.61 32.97
C ALA A 309 12.66 -6.72 33.70
N GLU A 310 13.24 -7.18 34.82
CA GLU A 310 14.30 -6.45 35.53
C GLU A 310 15.55 -6.26 34.67
N LEU A 311 15.93 -7.27 33.87
CA LEU A 311 17.03 -7.16 32.92
C LEU A 311 16.72 -6.13 31.83
N TYR A 312 15.48 -6.11 31.33
CA TYR A 312 15.07 -5.13 30.32
C TYR A 312 15.15 -3.70 30.87
N LEU A 313 14.61 -3.45 32.06
CA LEU A 313 14.63 -2.11 32.67
C LEU A 313 16.05 -1.67 33.07
N SER A 314 16.87 -2.58 33.62
CA SER A 314 18.24 -2.24 34.04
C SER A 314 19.15 -1.92 32.85
N HIS A 315 19.15 -2.78 31.81
CA HIS A 315 19.96 -2.54 30.62
C HIS A 315 19.46 -1.31 29.85
N SER A 316 18.15 -1.16 29.63
CA SER A 316 17.62 -0.09 28.77
C SER A 316 17.88 1.32 29.31
N LYS A 317 17.99 1.48 30.64
CA LYS A 317 18.26 2.76 31.30
C LYS A 317 19.55 3.42 30.79
N LYS A 318 20.62 2.65 30.63
CA LYS A 318 21.93 3.18 30.17
C LYS A 318 21.92 3.62 28.70
N TYR A 319 21.02 3.03 27.91
CA TYR A 319 20.87 3.32 26.48
C TYR A 319 19.76 4.33 26.18
N ASN A 320 19.05 4.82 27.21
CA ASN A 320 17.84 5.63 27.08
C ASN A 320 16.83 4.96 26.12
N ILE A 321 16.57 3.67 26.33
CA ILE A 321 15.61 2.88 25.56
C ILE A 321 14.43 2.53 26.47
N ARG A 322 13.22 2.53 25.91
CA ARG A 322 12.00 2.10 26.60
C ARG A 322 11.99 0.58 26.78
N GLY A 323 12.59 0.12 27.87
CA GLY A 323 12.74 -1.31 28.21
C GLY A 323 11.40 -2.03 28.36
N ASP A 324 10.34 -1.31 28.77
CA ASP A 324 8.99 -1.84 28.87
C ASP A 324 8.38 -2.23 27.51
N ILE A 325 8.70 -1.47 26.44
CA ILE A 325 8.26 -1.81 25.08
C ILE A 325 9.23 -2.79 24.40
N ALA A 326 10.53 -2.72 24.68
CA ALA A 326 11.47 -3.75 24.24
C ALA A 326 11.09 -5.14 24.79
N TYR A 327 10.55 -5.20 26.01
CA TYR A 327 9.97 -6.43 26.54
C TYR A 327 8.70 -6.85 25.79
N ALA A 328 7.82 -5.91 25.42
CA ALA A 328 6.66 -6.22 24.56
C ALA A 328 7.10 -6.80 23.21
N GLN A 329 8.15 -6.25 22.61
CA GLN A 329 8.79 -6.79 21.42
C GLN A 329 9.29 -8.22 21.66
N ALA A 330 9.96 -8.46 22.79
CA ALA A 330 10.43 -9.80 23.14
C ALA A 330 9.29 -10.82 23.29
N LEU A 331 8.18 -10.42 23.91
CA LEU A 331 6.97 -11.24 24.00
C LEU A 331 6.41 -11.57 22.61
N HIS A 332 6.45 -10.61 21.68
CA HIS A 332 6.02 -10.85 20.31
C HIS A 332 6.95 -11.85 19.59
N GLU A 333 8.25 -11.56 19.57
CA GLU A 333 9.28 -12.35 18.87
C GLU A 333 9.35 -13.80 19.35
N THR A 334 9.20 -14.00 20.65
CA THR A 334 9.33 -15.33 21.27
C THR A 334 8.00 -16.05 21.46
N ASN A 335 6.89 -15.45 21.03
CA ASN A 335 5.53 -15.91 21.33
C ASN A 335 5.32 -16.14 22.85
N PHE A 336 5.57 -15.10 23.64
CA PHE A 336 5.54 -15.08 25.10
C PHE A 336 6.52 -16.08 25.73
N PHE A 337 7.76 -16.10 25.24
CA PHE A 337 8.85 -16.98 25.67
C PHE A 337 8.57 -18.47 25.46
N ARG A 338 7.72 -18.82 24.49
CA ARG A 338 7.49 -20.21 24.07
C ARG A 338 8.45 -20.67 22.98
N PHE A 339 9.07 -19.73 22.26
CA PHE A 339 10.07 -20.00 21.21
C PHE A 339 9.55 -20.97 20.13
N THR A 340 8.34 -20.72 19.63
CA THR A 340 7.69 -21.57 18.63
C THR A 340 8.24 -21.40 17.21
N GLY A 341 9.26 -20.57 17.02
CA GLY A 341 9.90 -20.29 15.73
C GLY A 341 11.29 -20.93 15.57
N ASP A 342 12.12 -20.30 14.74
CA ASP A 342 13.47 -20.77 14.42
C ASP A 342 14.45 -20.64 15.61
N VAL A 343 14.30 -19.58 16.40
CA VAL A 343 15.09 -19.35 17.62
C VAL A 343 14.62 -20.24 18.76
N LYS A 344 15.55 -20.86 19.50
CA LYS A 344 15.30 -21.76 20.63
C LYS A 344 15.55 -21.09 21.99
N PRO A 345 14.89 -21.55 23.08
CA PRO A 345 15.04 -20.95 24.41
C PRO A 345 16.49 -20.83 24.89
N GLU A 346 17.32 -21.83 24.60
CA GLU A 346 18.72 -21.92 25.04
C GLU A 346 19.61 -20.86 24.36
N GLN A 347 19.13 -20.24 23.27
CA GLN A 347 19.88 -19.21 22.55
C GLN A 347 19.87 -17.87 23.26
N ASN A 348 19.00 -17.66 24.26
CA ASN A 348 18.81 -16.37 24.93
C ASN A 348 18.55 -15.20 23.93
N ASN A 349 18.04 -15.49 22.73
CA ASN A 349 17.83 -14.50 21.68
C ASN A 349 16.36 -14.07 21.67
N PHE A 350 16.04 -13.13 22.55
CA PHE A 350 14.66 -12.70 22.77
C PHE A 350 14.12 -11.77 21.68
N ALA A 351 14.96 -11.36 20.72
CA ALA A 351 14.62 -10.36 19.71
C ALA A 351 14.66 -10.90 18.26
N GLY A 352 14.91 -12.20 18.10
CA GLY A 352 15.06 -12.80 16.77
C GLY A 352 16.32 -12.34 16.02
N ILE A 353 17.35 -11.82 16.70
CA ILE A 353 18.53 -11.21 16.08
C ILE A 353 19.18 -12.21 15.13
N GLY A 354 19.16 -11.90 13.83
CA GLY A 354 19.76 -12.73 12.78
C GLY A 354 18.96 -13.97 12.38
N ALA A 355 17.76 -14.19 12.90
CA ALA A 355 16.84 -15.18 12.37
C ALA A 355 16.14 -14.62 11.11
N THR A 356 16.14 -15.37 10.02
CA THR A 356 15.62 -14.91 8.71
C THR A 356 14.47 -15.78 8.17
N GLY A 357 13.98 -16.75 8.94
CA GLY A 357 13.07 -17.77 8.45
C GLY A 357 13.81 -18.92 7.75
N GLY A 358 13.16 -20.08 7.61
CA GLY A 358 13.68 -21.20 6.84
C GLY A 358 14.78 -22.01 7.51
N GLY A 359 14.85 -22.01 8.86
CA GLY A 359 15.81 -22.80 9.63
C GLY A 359 17.11 -22.06 9.98
N ALA A 360 17.23 -20.78 9.63
CA ALA A 360 18.31 -19.92 10.10
C ALA A 360 18.15 -19.64 11.61
N ARG A 361 18.97 -20.29 12.43
CA ARG A 361 18.83 -20.31 13.91
C ARG A 361 18.98 -18.93 14.58
N GLY A 362 19.50 -17.92 13.90
CA GLY A 362 19.81 -16.62 14.49
C GLY A 362 20.98 -16.67 15.48
N ALA A 363 21.25 -15.52 16.12
CA ALA A 363 22.32 -15.38 17.10
C ALA A 363 22.04 -16.17 18.39
N THR A 364 23.11 -16.55 19.10
CA THR A 364 23.07 -17.22 20.40
C THR A 364 23.88 -16.41 21.40
N PHE A 365 23.32 -16.18 22.58
CA PHE A 365 23.94 -15.43 23.67
C PHE A 365 24.19 -16.33 24.88
N PRO A 366 25.30 -16.12 25.61
CA PRO A 366 25.76 -17.02 26.67
C PRO A 366 24.82 -17.07 27.88
N ASN A 367 24.05 -16.02 28.12
CA ASN A 367 23.04 -15.97 29.19
C ASN A 367 21.96 -14.94 28.85
N ALA A 368 20.87 -14.97 29.61
CA ALA A 368 19.73 -14.08 29.43
C ALA A 368 20.12 -12.59 29.50
N SER A 369 21.03 -12.21 30.40
CA SER A 369 21.49 -10.83 30.52
C SER A 369 22.18 -10.33 29.25
N THR A 370 23.08 -11.12 28.66
CA THR A 370 23.72 -10.79 27.39
C THR A 370 22.72 -10.74 26.24
N GLY A 371 21.74 -11.65 26.21
CA GLY A 371 20.68 -11.65 25.20
C GLY A 371 19.79 -10.42 25.24
N VAL A 372 19.38 -10.01 26.44
CA VAL A 372 18.63 -8.76 26.65
C VAL A 372 19.49 -7.55 26.27
N LEU A 373 20.76 -7.51 26.68
CA LEU A 373 21.67 -6.43 26.30
C LEU A 373 21.83 -6.32 24.78
N ALA A 374 21.94 -7.45 24.07
CA ALA A 374 22.02 -7.46 22.60
C ALA A 374 20.74 -6.90 21.96
N HIS A 375 19.56 -7.25 22.48
CA HIS A 375 18.30 -6.66 22.07
C HIS A 375 18.31 -5.12 22.26
N ILE A 376 18.68 -4.65 23.45
CA ILE A 376 18.75 -3.22 23.76
C ILE A 376 19.77 -2.50 22.86
N GLN A 377 20.94 -3.09 22.60
CA GLN A 377 21.93 -2.55 21.68
C GLN A 377 21.38 -2.49 20.25
N HIS A 378 20.62 -3.49 19.79
CA HIS A 378 20.02 -3.47 18.47
C HIS A 378 18.99 -2.33 18.32
N LEU A 379 18.13 -2.14 19.32
CA LEU A 379 17.20 -1.00 19.37
C LEU A 379 17.95 0.35 19.45
N PHE A 380 19.02 0.42 20.23
CA PHE A 380 19.88 1.60 20.32
C PHE A 380 20.57 1.89 18.98
N ALA A 381 20.92 0.84 18.22
CA ALA A 381 21.49 0.98 16.90
C ALA A 381 20.50 1.71 15.97
N TYR A 382 19.23 1.29 15.97
CA TYR A 382 18.17 1.95 15.22
C TYR A 382 17.86 3.37 15.71
N ALA A 383 17.76 3.57 17.02
CA ALA A 383 17.21 4.78 17.62
C ALA A 383 18.21 5.92 17.82
N SER A 384 19.51 5.62 17.87
CA SER A 384 20.54 6.60 18.22
C SER A 384 21.74 6.54 17.29
N LYS A 385 22.40 7.68 17.10
CA LYS A 385 23.74 7.79 16.48
C LYS A 385 24.86 7.90 17.52
N SER A 386 24.52 8.03 18.79
CA SER A 386 25.50 8.13 19.87
C SER A 386 26.37 6.86 19.91
N PRO A 387 27.65 6.97 20.31
CA PRO A 387 28.47 5.79 20.58
C PRO A 387 27.79 4.93 21.65
N LEU A 388 28.14 3.64 21.69
CA LEU A 388 27.78 2.81 22.83
C LEU A 388 28.25 3.49 24.12
N PRO A 389 27.48 3.40 25.22
CA PRO A 389 27.91 3.92 26.51
C PRO A 389 29.32 3.40 26.86
N ALA A 390 30.17 4.28 27.40
CA ALA A 390 31.56 3.94 27.68
C ALA A 390 31.67 2.65 28.51
N PHE A 391 32.66 1.82 28.15
CA PHE A 391 33.00 0.54 28.78
C PHE A 391 31.99 -0.61 28.57
N ASP A 392 30.90 -0.42 27.83
CA ASP A 392 30.03 -1.55 27.45
C ASP A 392 30.63 -2.33 26.29
N GLN A 393 30.62 -3.66 26.45
CA GLN A 393 30.92 -4.57 25.36
C GLN A 393 29.80 -4.53 24.32
N LYS A 394 30.15 -4.39 23.04
CA LYS A 394 29.23 -4.62 21.92
C LYS A 394 28.93 -6.11 21.83
N VAL A 395 27.71 -6.51 22.18
CA VAL A 395 27.25 -7.90 22.19
C VAL A 395 26.25 -8.19 21.07
N ASP A 396 25.63 -7.16 20.48
CA ASP A 396 24.82 -7.32 19.27
C ASP A 396 25.72 -7.56 18.04
N PRO A 397 25.69 -8.77 17.42
CA PRO A 397 26.52 -9.09 16.26
C PRO A 397 26.11 -8.34 15.00
N ARG A 398 24.92 -7.73 14.98
CA ARG A 398 24.37 -6.97 13.83
C ARG A 398 24.41 -5.47 14.05
N PHE A 399 25.00 -5.00 15.15
CA PHE A 399 24.99 -3.60 15.54
C PHE A 399 25.53 -2.66 14.45
N ASP A 400 26.62 -3.06 13.80
CA ASP A 400 27.24 -2.27 12.72
C ASP A 400 26.56 -2.46 11.36
N LEU A 401 25.68 -3.46 11.22
CA LEU A 401 24.88 -3.68 10.02
C LEU A 401 23.65 -2.76 9.98
N VAL A 402 23.24 -2.22 11.13
CA VAL A 402 22.16 -1.25 11.23
C VAL A 402 22.66 0.12 10.81
N THR A 403 21.96 0.76 9.87
CA THR A 403 22.16 2.19 9.63
C THR A 403 21.76 2.96 10.89
N ARG A 404 22.75 3.48 11.62
CA ARG A 404 22.57 4.08 12.95
C ARG A 404 21.61 5.27 12.94
N GLY A 405 20.67 5.30 13.89
CA GLY A 405 19.66 6.36 13.98
C GLY A 405 18.63 6.33 12.86
N SER A 406 18.48 5.22 12.14
CA SER A 406 17.53 5.11 11.03
C SER A 406 16.08 4.95 11.47
N ALA A 407 15.78 4.60 12.73
CA ALA A 407 14.42 4.48 13.24
C ALA A 407 14.34 4.95 14.70
N THR A 408 13.74 6.12 14.91
CA THR A 408 13.61 6.76 16.23
C THR A 408 12.27 6.43 16.94
N THR A 409 11.30 5.86 16.22
CA THR A 409 10.03 5.33 16.75
C THR A 409 9.81 3.85 16.46
N TRP A 410 8.94 3.23 17.27
CA TRP A 410 8.52 1.84 17.09
C TRP A 410 7.93 1.59 15.70
N GLN A 411 7.12 2.51 15.17
CA GLN A 411 6.60 2.42 13.81
C GLN A 411 7.70 2.49 12.73
N ALA A 412 8.77 3.25 12.98
CA ALA A 412 9.89 3.34 12.04
C ALA A 412 10.70 2.04 11.93
N LEU A 413 10.46 1.04 12.79
CA LEU A 413 11.03 -0.32 12.67
C LEU A 413 10.35 -1.16 11.57
N ASN A 414 9.21 -0.71 11.03
CA ASN A 414 8.53 -1.38 9.91
C ASN A 414 9.46 -1.52 8.70
N GLY A 415 9.59 -2.74 8.19
CA GLY A 415 10.48 -3.06 7.07
C GLY A 415 11.97 -2.93 7.40
N LYS A 416 12.34 -2.70 8.67
CA LYS A 416 13.73 -2.63 9.13
C LYS A 416 14.08 -3.74 10.10
N TRP A 417 13.21 -3.98 11.08
CA TRP A 417 13.38 -5.04 12.07
C TRP A 417 12.85 -6.39 11.54
N ALA A 418 11.62 -6.38 11.01
CA ALA A 418 10.99 -7.52 10.37
C ALA A 418 10.67 -7.20 8.90
N VAL A 419 11.11 -8.07 7.99
CA VAL A 419 10.93 -7.93 6.53
C VAL A 419 10.28 -9.20 5.97
N PRO A 420 9.22 -9.09 5.13
CA PRO A 420 8.45 -7.87 4.84
C PRO A 420 7.52 -7.51 6.01
N GLY A 421 7.28 -6.21 6.24
CA GLY A 421 6.30 -5.81 7.26
C GLY A 421 6.00 -4.31 7.29
N THR A 422 4.73 -3.94 7.18
CA THR A 422 4.25 -2.54 7.27
C THR A 422 3.54 -2.24 8.60
N THR A 423 3.36 -3.25 9.44
CA THR A 423 2.57 -3.17 10.69
C THR A 423 3.31 -3.66 11.93
N TYR A 424 4.60 -3.98 11.83
CA TYR A 424 5.39 -4.55 12.93
C TYR A 424 5.39 -3.67 14.18
N GLY A 425 5.75 -2.39 14.05
CA GLY A 425 5.73 -1.43 15.15
C GLY A 425 4.34 -1.26 15.77
N GLN A 426 3.28 -1.29 14.95
CA GLN A 426 1.90 -1.23 15.42
C GLN A 426 1.52 -2.48 16.22
N LEU A 427 1.98 -3.66 15.84
CA LEU A 427 1.77 -4.90 16.59
C LEU A 427 2.46 -4.84 17.96
N ILE A 428 3.71 -4.35 18.02
CA ILE A 428 4.42 -4.18 19.28
C ILE A 428 3.70 -3.17 20.19
N LEU A 429 3.28 -2.03 19.64
CA LEU A 429 2.55 -1.02 20.42
C LEU A 429 1.15 -1.50 20.85
N SER A 430 0.48 -2.33 20.05
CA SER A 430 -0.79 -2.96 20.42
C SER A 430 -0.61 -3.93 21.59
N LEU A 431 0.46 -4.73 21.58
CA LEU A 431 0.81 -5.62 22.68
C LEU A 431 1.19 -4.83 23.94
N TYR A 432 2.00 -3.78 23.80
CA TYR A 432 2.35 -2.88 24.89
C TYR A 432 1.10 -2.20 25.49
N LYS A 433 0.15 -1.75 24.66
CA LYS A 433 -1.13 -1.20 25.13
C LYS A 433 -1.85 -2.19 26.04
N LYS A 434 -1.90 -3.48 25.68
CA LYS A 434 -2.52 -4.53 26.52
C LYS A 434 -1.77 -4.73 27.84
N MET A 435 -0.43 -4.64 27.83
CA MET A 435 0.36 -4.67 29.07
C MET A 435 0.01 -3.50 29.99
N VAL A 436 -0.09 -2.29 29.45
CA VAL A 436 -0.48 -1.08 30.19
C VAL A 436 -1.91 -1.19 30.74
N GLU A 437 -2.87 -1.65 29.94
CA GLU A 437 -4.24 -1.88 30.39
C GLU A 437 -4.32 -2.93 31.51
N SER A 438 -3.52 -3.99 31.44
CA SER A 438 -3.44 -5.00 32.49
C SER A 438 -2.85 -4.44 33.79
N ALA A 439 -1.79 -3.64 33.68
CA ALA A 439 -1.17 -2.98 34.82
C ALA A 439 -2.14 -1.99 35.49
N LEU A 440 -2.87 -1.21 34.68
CA LEU A 440 -3.87 -0.26 35.17
C LEU A 440 -4.96 -0.97 35.98
N LYS A 441 -5.52 -2.08 35.45
CA LYS A 441 -6.51 -2.89 36.16
C LYS A 441 -6.00 -3.44 37.50
N ALA A 442 -4.74 -3.88 37.54
CA ALA A 442 -4.12 -4.37 38.77
C ALA A 442 -3.99 -3.26 39.83
N VAL A 443 -3.54 -2.08 39.42
CA VAL A 443 -3.44 -0.89 40.29
C VAL A 443 -4.82 -0.43 40.77
N GLU A 444 -5.83 -0.45 39.92
CA GLU A 444 -7.21 -0.10 40.33
C GLU A 444 -7.76 -1.08 41.37
N LYS A 445 -7.49 -2.38 41.20
CA LYS A 445 -7.85 -3.40 42.19
C LYS A 445 -7.16 -3.16 43.52
N GLU A 446 -5.85 -2.90 43.52
CA GLU A 446 -5.08 -2.59 44.72
C GLU A 446 -5.59 -1.31 45.40
N ARG A 447 -5.84 -0.24 44.63
CA ARG A 447 -6.44 1.00 45.12
C ARG A 447 -7.78 0.75 45.81
N ASN A 448 -8.63 -0.09 45.24
CA ASN A 448 -9.94 -0.40 45.82
C ASN A 448 -9.82 -1.21 47.12
N ILE A 449 -8.85 -2.14 47.19
CA ILE A 449 -8.53 -2.87 48.43
C ILE A 449 -8.07 -1.87 49.50
N LEU A 450 -7.11 -1.00 49.19
CA LEU A 450 -6.59 -0.01 50.12
C LEU A 450 -7.68 0.96 50.61
N LYS A 451 -8.55 1.44 49.71
CA LYS A 451 -9.71 2.27 50.10
C LYS A 451 -10.66 1.55 51.04
N THR A 452 -10.93 0.27 50.79
CA THR A 452 -11.78 -0.56 51.65
C THR A 452 -11.13 -0.75 53.02
N THR A 453 -9.83 -1.02 53.05
CA THR A 453 -9.06 -1.13 54.30
C THR A 453 -9.10 0.16 55.09
N ILE A 454 -8.88 1.33 54.47
CA ILE A 454 -8.97 2.63 55.13
C ILE A 454 -10.36 2.83 55.76
N LYS A 455 -11.43 2.60 54.99
CA LYS A 455 -12.81 2.71 55.49
C LYS A 455 -13.08 1.78 56.68
N ASN A 456 -12.51 0.57 56.68
CA ASN A 456 -12.69 -0.39 57.77
C ASN A 456 -11.85 -0.04 59.01
N LEU A 457 -10.84 0.84 58.88
CA LEU A 457 -9.98 1.30 59.96
C LEU A 457 -10.43 2.64 60.55
N GLU A 458 -11.44 3.30 59.98
CA GLU A 458 -12.13 4.44 60.60
C GLU A 458 -12.93 3.92 61.81
N ILE A 459 -12.27 3.90 62.98
CA ILE A 459 -12.82 3.57 64.32
C ILE A 459 -13.71 4.69 64.82
#